data_AF-A0A949CFF3-F1
#
_entry.id   AF-A0A949CFF3-F1
#
_cell.length_a   1.000
_cell.length_b   1.000
_cell.length_c   1.000
_cell.angle_alpha   90.00
_cell.angle_beta   90.00
_cell.angle_gamma   90.00
#
_symmetry.space_group_name_H-M   'P 1'
#
loop_
_entity.id
_entity.type
_entity.pdbx_description
1 polymer ?
#
loop_
_entity_poly.entity_id
_entity_poly.type
_entity_poly.pdbx_seq_one_letter_code
_entity_poly.pdbx_strand_id
1 'polypeptide(L)'
;MITKRQKQVLDFIKSYKIKKRYSPSLEEIKKHFKFASVSTAHHHIKKLQESGYLQKEKNLPRAMSPAKSIENIEIPLAGTITAGQPIEAVEVPNETITITKNEIGGTGEHYALRVQGNSMIDEGIFDGDIVVIRKQPTAENGETVVAVIDDNEATLKKLYREKDRFRLQPANPTLFPFYRKEVEVRGVVVKIVRNFESQIEKEKANDGKYSRRIDYSWDFRGEKTKAYTHGLHTYPAMFIPQVARRLLQTYSKKNDTVCDIFCGSGTALIESRLLGINSYGIDLNPLAIFLANVKTTEISQSTLTKEYFKLLERIKNIKKNEIKRPVFNNLDFWFKDNVIVELARIKKAIKDITDDKIQNFFLVGFSETARLSSNTKNGEFKLVRMRKEKLDKYNPNVLEIFKKRVENNIKVMGDFDRDVDKNTWTKIIYGDSSKHNIIKTNSIDFILTSPPYGDSRTTVAYGQFSRLSAQWVDLYENPNNASGVDNDLLGGKATKTLNHTLDSKYLKDSLNKIAKADEKRAKDVLSFFIGLNDCLKQAYKILKSKKYFCLIVGNRLVKQVRIPTDFIIAELGEKIGFTCEDVFVRNIPGKRMPIKNSPTNIVGALEETMNKESVVVLRKN
;
A
#
# COMPACT_ATOMS: atom_id res chain seq x y z
N MET A 1 48.97 20.78 4.96
CA MET A 1 48.84 21.58 6.21
C MET A 1 48.03 22.84 5.94
N ILE A 2 47.14 23.25 6.85
CA ILE A 2 46.35 24.49 6.73
C ILE A 2 46.88 25.57 7.68
N THR A 3 46.82 26.83 7.25
CA THR A 3 47.24 27.98 8.06
C THR A 3 46.28 28.23 9.22
N LYS A 4 46.74 28.94 10.27
CA LYS A 4 45.91 29.35 11.43
C LYS A 4 44.64 30.08 10.98
N ARG A 5 44.73 30.92 9.94
CA ARG A 5 43.58 31.65 9.39
C ARG A 5 42.59 30.74 8.65
N GLN A 6 43.09 29.76 7.89
CA GLN A 6 42.23 28.77 7.22
C GLN A 6 41.53 27.85 8.21
N LYS A 7 42.19 27.47 9.32
CA LYS A 7 41.56 26.73 10.42
C LYS A 7 40.39 27.51 11.04
N GLN A 8 40.59 28.80 11.32
CA GLN A 8 39.52 29.68 11.80
C GLN A 8 38.32 29.73 10.83
N VAL A 9 38.58 29.85 9.53
CA VAL A 9 37.51 29.85 8.50
C VAL A 9 36.76 28.52 8.48
N LEU A 10 37.47 27.38 8.57
CA LEU A 10 36.87 26.05 8.62
C LEU A 10 35.98 25.85 9.86
N ASP A 11 36.45 26.30 11.02
CA ASP A 11 35.70 26.19 12.28
C ASP A 11 34.47 27.11 12.32
N PHE A 12 34.55 28.28 11.69
CA PHE A 12 33.38 29.14 11.47
C PHE A 12 32.34 28.47 10.58
N ILE A 13 32.74 27.87 9.45
CA ILE A 13 31.80 27.15 8.57
C ILE A 13 31.11 25.99 9.32
N LYS A 14 31.87 25.23 10.12
CA LYS A 14 31.32 24.14 10.96
C LYS A 14 30.30 24.64 11.97
N SER A 15 30.65 25.66 12.76
CA SER A 15 29.76 26.19 13.79
C SER A 15 28.52 26.87 13.21
N TYR A 16 28.66 27.56 12.07
CA TYR A 16 27.55 28.18 11.35
C TYR A 16 26.54 27.12 10.87
N LYS A 17 27.02 26.00 10.30
CA LYS A 17 26.16 24.90 9.83
C LYS A 17 25.40 24.23 10.97
N ILE A 18 26.04 24.01 12.12
CA ILE A 18 25.38 23.45 13.32
C ILE A 18 24.27 24.40 13.81
N LYS A 19 24.53 25.70 13.87
CA LYS A 19 23.60 26.69 14.43
C LYS A 19 22.44 27.06 13.51
N LYS A 20 22.67 27.10 12.19
CA LYS A 20 21.69 27.60 11.20
C LYS A 20 21.13 26.53 10.27
N ARG A 21 21.65 25.29 10.35
CA ARG A 21 21.31 24.15 9.48
C ARG A 21 21.61 24.34 7.98
N TYR A 22 22.34 25.40 7.60
CA TYR A 22 22.88 25.62 6.24
C TYR A 22 24.28 26.25 6.29
N SER A 23 25.02 26.21 5.17
CA SER A 23 26.40 26.72 5.08
C SER A 23 26.43 28.24 4.86
N PRO A 24 27.40 28.98 5.45
CA PRO A 24 27.52 30.42 5.22
C PRO A 24 27.97 30.73 3.79
N SER A 25 27.50 31.84 3.25
CA SER A 25 27.89 32.40 1.95
C SER A 25 29.28 33.07 2.01
N LEU A 26 29.85 33.34 0.83
CA LEU A 26 31.14 34.03 0.73
C LEU A 26 31.09 35.45 1.33
N GLU A 27 29.96 36.14 1.24
CA GLU A 27 29.77 37.46 1.85
C GLU A 27 29.69 37.39 3.37
N GLU A 28 29.00 36.38 3.92
CA GLU A 28 28.93 36.17 5.37
C GLU A 28 30.31 35.82 5.95
N ILE A 29 31.10 35.03 5.24
CA ILE A 29 32.48 34.71 5.62
C ILE A 29 33.37 35.97 5.53
N LYS A 30 33.25 36.76 4.46
CA LYS A 30 33.95 38.04 4.32
C LYS A 30 33.63 38.97 5.49
N LYS A 31 32.34 39.14 5.82
CA LYS A 31 31.87 40.02 6.89
C LYS A 31 32.37 39.55 8.26
N HIS A 32 32.29 38.25 8.55
CA HIS A 32 32.70 37.70 9.85
C HIS A 32 34.20 37.85 10.10
N PHE A 33 35.04 37.61 9.09
CA PHE A 33 36.49 37.70 9.22
C PHE A 33 37.09 39.05 8.81
N LYS A 34 36.24 40.03 8.44
CA LYS A 34 36.61 41.36 7.92
C LYS A 34 37.64 41.28 6.78
N PHE A 35 37.42 40.37 5.83
CA PHE A 35 38.29 40.28 4.65
C PHE A 35 38.07 41.47 3.72
N ALA A 36 39.15 41.96 3.10
CA ALA A 36 39.10 43.10 2.19
C ALA A 36 38.16 42.86 1.00
N SER A 37 38.10 41.63 0.48
CA SER A 37 37.23 41.27 -0.64
C SER A 37 36.61 39.87 -0.50
N VAL A 38 35.55 39.63 -1.28
CA VAL A 38 34.90 38.30 -1.38
C VAL A 38 35.88 37.28 -1.99
N SER A 39 36.77 37.73 -2.87
CA SER A 39 37.82 36.92 -3.48
C SER A 39 38.80 36.36 -2.46
N THR A 40 39.11 37.08 -1.38
CA THR A 40 39.95 36.55 -0.28
C THR A 40 39.25 35.44 0.48
N ALA A 41 37.94 35.56 0.73
CA ALA A 41 37.15 34.47 1.33
C ALA A 41 37.12 33.23 0.41
N HIS A 42 36.93 33.46 -0.90
CA HIS A 42 36.96 32.41 -1.91
C HIS A 42 38.33 31.71 -1.99
N HIS A 43 39.43 32.45 -1.88
CA HIS A 43 40.79 31.88 -1.86
C HIS A 43 41.01 30.94 -0.67
N HIS A 44 40.59 31.33 0.53
CA HIS A 44 40.69 30.46 1.71
C HIS A 44 39.85 29.19 1.58
N ILE A 45 38.64 29.30 1.02
CA ILE A 45 37.79 28.14 0.74
C ILE A 45 38.42 27.22 -0.29
N LYS A 46 38.93 27.75 -1.40
CA LYS A 46 39.54 26.96 -2.47
C LYS A 46 40.74 26.17 -1.94
N LYS A 47 41.62 26.80 -1.14
CA LYS A 47 42.74 26.09 -0.49
C LYS A 47 42.27 25.03 0.50
N LEU A 48 41.18 25.25 1.23
CA LEU A 48 40.58 24.25 2.11
C LEU A 48 39.98 23.08 1.31
N GLN A 49 39.45 23.33 0.10
CA GLN A 49 38.98 22.29 -0.82
C GLN A 49 40.14 21.48 -1.41
N GLU A 50 41.17 22.16 -1.93
CA GLU A 50 42.39 21.54 -2.47
C GLU A 50 43.10 20.69 -1.40
N SER A 51 43.04 21.12 -0.14
CA SER A 51 43.60 20.38 1.00
C SER A 51 42.66 19.30 1.55
N GLY A 52 41.53 19.04 0.89
CA GLY A 52 40.57 17.99 1.26
C GLY A 52 39.68 18.29 2.46
N TYR A 53 39.77 19.46 3.09
CA TYR A 53 38.99 19.82 4.28
C TYR A 53 37.57 20.33 3.98
N LEU A 54 37.22 20.60 2.72
CA LEU A 54 35.88 20.98 2.27
C LEU A 54 35.54 20.28 0.95
N GLN A 55 34.34 19.73 0.80
CA GLN A 55 33.82 19.21 -0.47
C GLN A 55 32.59 19.98 -0.93
N LYS A 56 32.40 20.10 -2.26
CA LYS A 56 31.25 20.74 -2.91
C LYS A 56 30.25 19.67 -3.33
N GLU A 57 29.02 19.72 -2.82
CA GLU A 57 27.94 18.86 -3.32
C GLU A 57 27.46 19.37 -4.68
N LYS A 58 27.38 18.49 -5.69
CA LYS A 58 26.88 18.85 -7.03
C LYS A 58 25.37 19.10 -6.93
N ASN A 59 24.93 20.28 -7.42
CA ASN A 59 23.55 20.78 -7.61
C ASN A 59 22.92 21.75 -6.59
N LEU A 60 23.67 22.35 -5.66
CA LEU A 60 23.16 23.50 -4.90
C LEU A 60 24.23 24.62 -4.74
N PRO A 61 23.90 25.92 -4.89
CA PRO A 61 24.87 27.02 -4.75
C PRO A 61 25.47 27.19 -3.34
N ARG A 62 25.01 26.43 -2.33
CA ARG A 62 25.27 26.67 -0.90
C ARG A 62 25.48 25.41 -0.04
N ALA A 63 26.28 24.45 -0.50
CA ALA A 63 26.65 23.28 0.31
C ALA A 63 28.17 23.04 0.29
N MET A 64 28.85 23.42 1.38
CA MET A 64 30.21 22.98 1.68
C MET A 64 30.22 22.20 2.99
N SER A 65 30.73 20.98 2.95
CA SER A 65 30.80 20.07 4.09
C SER A 65 32.27 19.73 4.39
N PRO A 66 32.72 19.69 5.66
CA PRO A 66 34.09 19.28 5.97
C PRO A 66 34.29 17.78 5.77
N ALA A 67 35.36 17.38 5.08
CA ALA A 67 35.71 15.95 5.01
C ALA A 67 36.37 15.52 6.34
N LYS A 68 35.81 14.51 6.99
CA LYS A 68 36.51 13.73 8.02
C LYS A 68 37.20 12.57 7.31
N SER A 69 38.41 12.21 7.72
CA SER A 69 39.01 10.92 7.42
C SER A 69 38.11 9.83 7.99
N ILE A 70 37.48 9.05 7.12
CA ILE A 70 36.57 7.97 7.48
C ILE A 70 37.42 6.72 7.69
N GLU A 71 37.71 6.36 8.94
CA GLU A 71 38.21 5.01 9.25
C GLU A 71 37.03 4.03 9.10
N ASN A 72 37.07 3.26 8.02
CA ASN A 72 36.16 2.14 7.78
C ASN A 72 36.69 0.90 8.52
N ILE A 73 35.78 0.12 9.08
CA ILE A 73 36.06 -1.19 9.67
C ILE A 73 35.17 -2.23 8.99
N GLU A 74 35.70 -3.43 8.81
CA GLU A 74 34.95 -4.58 8.32
C GLU A 74 34.45 -5.41 9.50
N ILE A 75 33.15 -5.71 9.51
CA ILE A 75 32.51 -6.51 10.55
C ILE A 75 32.01 -7.81 9.91
N PRO A 76 32.35 -8.99 10.45
CA PRO A 76 31.89 -10.26 9.91
C PRO A 76 30.37 -10.42 10.08
N LEU A 77 29.69 -10.86 9.03
CA LEU A 77 28.30 -11.30 9.08
C LEU A 77 28.27 -12.76 9.52
N ALA A 78 28.01 -12.97 10.81
CA ALA A 78 28.13 -14.28 11.46
C ALA A 78 26.95 -15.23 11.16
N GLY A 79 25.85 -14.75 10.58
CA GLY A 79 24.68 -15.59 10.26
C GLY A 79 23.36 -14.83 10.25
N THR A 80 22.26 -15.59 10.41
CA THR A 80 20.88 -15.07 10.45
C THR A 80 20.25 -15.36 11.81
N ILE A 81 19.46 -14.42 12.35
CA ILE A 81 18.76 -14.54 13.64
C ILE A 81 17.25 -14.43 13.48
N THR A 82 16.53 -15.44 13.96
CA THR A 82 15.07 -15.52 13.85
C THR A 82 14.36 -14.84 15.02
N ALA A 83 13.38 -14.02 14.67
CA ALA A 83 12.52 -13.28 15.58
C ALA A 83 11.30 -14.12 15.97
N GLY A 84 11.45 -15.01 16.97
CA GLY A 84 10.31 -15.61 17.69
C GLY A 84 10.22 -17.14 17.73
N GLN A 85 11.11 -17.87 17.06
CA GLN A 85 11.34 -19.30 17.32
C GLN A 85 12.84 -19.59 17.23
N PRO A 86 13.31 -20.62 17.93
CA PRO A 86 14.68 -20.63 18.37
C PRO A 86 15.43 -21.74 17.57
N ILE A 87 16.65 -21.44 17.04
CA ILE A 87 17.48 -22.34 16.18
C ILE A 87 18.97 -21.94 16.27
N GLU A 88 19.88 -22.89 16.01
CA GLU A 88 21.34 -22.78 15.86
C GLU A 88 21.83 -21.73 14.86
N ALA A 89 22.84 -20.95 15.26
CA ALA A 89 23.55 -20.02 14.40
C ALA A 89 24.41 -20.78 13.37
N VAL A 90 24.02 -20.76 12.10
CA VAL A 90 24.85 -21.27 11.00
C VAL A 90 25.83 -20.18 10.56
N GLU A 91 27.12 -20.39 10.81
CA GLU A 91 28.20 -19.53 10.31
C GLU A 91 28.25 -19.58 8.77
N VAL A 92 28.12 -18.42 8.13
CA VAL A 92 28.31 -18.29 6.68
C VAL A 92 29.76 -17.85 6.44
N PRO A 93 30.61 -18.63 5.75
CA PRO A 93 31.99 -18.21 5.53
C PRO A 93 32.08 -16.97 4.62
N ASN A 94 32.84 -15.96 5.09
CA ASN A 94 33.40 -14.84 4.32
C ASN A 94 32.50 -13.67 3.85
N GLU A 95 31.34 -13.41 4.46
CA GLU A 95 30.59 -12.16 4.22
C GLU A 95 30.92 -11.11 5.31
N THR A 96 31.35 -9.91 4.93
CA THR A 96 31.60 -8.78 5.85
C THR A 96 30.75 -7.57 5.47
N ILE A 97 30.44 -6.71 6.45
CA ILE A 97 29.84 -5.41 6.22
C ILE A 97 30.87 -4.32 6.54
N THR A 98 30.96 -3.29 5.70
CA THR A 98 31.81 -2.13 5.94
C THR A 98 31.00 -1.05 6.65
N ILE A 99 31.47 -0.59 7.80
CA ILE A 99 30.87 0.54 8.51
C ILE A 99 31.94 1.53 8.96
N THR A 100 31.55 2.77 9.28
CA THR A 100 32.49 3.77 9.78
C THR A 100 32.60 3.69 11.30
N LYS A 101 33.81 3.81 11.84
CA LYS A 101 34.10 3.64 13.28
C LYS A 101 33.29 4.57 14.20
N ASN A 102 32.87 5.73 13.70
CA ASN A 102 32.05 6.68 14.46
C ASN A 102 30.60 6.22 14.68
N GLU A 103 30.13 5.22 13.93
CA GLU A 103 28.72 4.80 13.93
C GLU A 103 28.38 3.70 14.94
N ILE A 104 29.38 3.09 15.58
CA ILE A 104 29.18 2.00 16.56
C ILE A 104 29.58 2.34 17.99
N GLY A 105 30.17 3.51 18.23
CA GLY A 105 30.41 4.06 19.57
C GLY A 105 31.10 3.10 20.55
N GLY A 106 32.43 3.06 20.54
CA GLY A 106 33.23 2.36 21.56
C GLY A 106 34.27 1.40 20.99
N THR A 107 35.21 0.98 21.84
CA THR A 107 36.18 -0.10 21.59
C THR A 107 35.55 -1.45 21.94
N GLY A 108 35.69 -2.48 21.10
CA GLY A 108 35.21 -3.84 21.37
C GLY A 108 35.06 -4.70 20.11
N GLU A 109 34.92 -6.02 20.29
CA GLU A 109 34.62 -6.94 19.19
C GLU A 109 33.17 -6.79 18.73
N HIS A 110 32.97 -6.74 17.42
CA HIS A 110 31.64 -6.63 16.81
C HIS A 110 31.43 -7.74 15.79
N TYR A 111 30.17 -8.17 15.64
CA TYR A 111 29.72 -9.06 14.59
C TYR A 111 28.34 -8.62 14.11
N ALA A 112 27.95 -9.05 12.92
CA ALA A 112 26.67 -8.71 12.34
C ALA A 112 25.79 -9.95 12.19
N LEU A 113 24.47 -9.78 12.30
CA LEU A 113 23.48 -10.83 12.02
C LEU A 113 22.38 -10.28 11.12
N ARG A 114 21.91 -11.10 10.18
CA ARG A 114 20.73 -10.79 9.36
C ARG A 114 19.47 -11.14 10.15
N VAL A 115 18.52 -10.23 10.23
CA VAL A 115 17.28 -10.43 10.97
C VAL A 115 16.26 -11.15 10.11
N GLN A 116 15.61 -12.17 10.67
CA GLN A 116 14.50 -12.87 10.03
C GLN A 116 13.26 -12.84 10.94
N GLY A 117 12.17 -12.22 10.49
CA GLY A 117 10.91 -12.05 11.22
C GLY A 117 10.70 -10.64 11.79
N ASN A 118 9.62 -10.46 12.56
CA ASN A 118 9.07 -9.13 12.89
C ASN A 118 8.98 -8.85 14.39
N SER A 119 9.73 -9.54 15.24
CA SER A 119 9.58 -9.42 16.71
C SER A 119 10.08 -8.11 17.32
N MET A 120 10.83 -7.30 16.54
CA MET A 120 11.51 -6.09 17.00
C MET A 120 11.15 -4.84 16.18
N ILE A 121 9.97 -4.83 15.53
CA ILE A 121 9.52 -3.76 14.63
C ILE A 121 9.40 -2.38 15.29
N ASP A 122 9.02 -2.32 16.57
CA ASP A 122 8.89 -1.06 17.32
C ASP A 122 10.27 -0.47 17.68
N GLU A 123 11.34 -1.27 17.64
CA GLU A 123 12.74 -0.80 17.68
C GLU A 123 13.27 -0.42 16.30
N GLY A 124 12.41 -0.45 15.27
CA GLY A 124 12.80 -0.23 13.89
C GLY A 124 13.69 -1.34 13.33
N ILE A 125 13.68 -2.54 13.90
CA ILE A 125 14.41 -3.69 13.37
C ILE A 125 13.42 -4.56 12.57
N PHE A 126 13.58 -4.60 11.25
CA PHE A 126 12.69 -5.30 10.34
C PHE A 126 13.31 -6.59 9.79
N ASP A 127 12.45 -7.46 9.25
CA ASP A 127 12.90 -8.63 8.49
C ASP A 127 13.82 -8.21 7.33
N GLY A 128 14.96 -8.87 7.21
CA GLY A 128 16.00 -8.58 6.23
C GLY A 128 17.02 -7.52 6.64
N ASP A 129 16.80 -6.79 7.75
CA ASP A 129 17.78 -5.84 8.28
C ASP A 129 19.06 -6.56 8.73
N ILE A 130 20.21 -5.90 8.65
CA ILE A 130 21.45 -6.39 9.28
C ILE A 130 21.63 -5.62 10.59
N VAL A 131 21.69 -6.31 11.71
CA VAL A 131 22.01 -5.71 13.00
C VAL A 131 23.50 -5.90 13.29
N VAL A 132 24.15 -4.86 13.79
CA VAL A 132 25.52 -4.90 14.29
C VAL A 132 25.46 -5.06 15.80
N ILE A 133 26.13 -6.07 16.29
CA ILE A 133 26.14 -6.47 17.69
C ILE A 133 27.53 -6.25 18.25
N ARG A 134 27.60 -5.57 19.40
CA ARG A 134 28.82 -5.53 20.22
C ARG A 134 28.83 -6.75 21.12
N LYS A 135 29.88 -7.56 21.04
CA LYS A 135 30.02 -8.81 21.79
C LYS A 135 30.30 -8.49 23.26
N GLN A 136 29.37 -8.86 24.13
CA GLN A 136 29.47 -8.65 25.58
C GLN A 136 28.55 -9.64 26.31
N PRO A 137 28.93 -10.13 27.51
CA PRO A 137 28.17 -11.14 28.25
C PRO A 137 27.03 -10.57 29.11
N THR A 138 26.87 -9.24 29.14
CA THR A 138 25.89 -8.56 30.00
C THR A 138 25.19 -7.45 29.24
N ALA A 139 24.00 -7.07 29.69
CA ALA A 139 23.18 -5.99 29.13
C ALA A 139 22.33 -5.34 30.24
N GLU A 140 22.01 -4.07 30.05
CA GLU A 140 21.12 -3.28 30.91
C GLU A 140 19.64 -3.50 30.56
N ASN A 141 18.75 -3.13 31.50
CA ASN A 141 17.32 -3.27 31.30
C ASN A 141 16.83 -2.36 30.16
N GLY A 142 16.15 -2.95 29.18
CA GLY A 142 15.60 -2.26 28.02
C GLY A 142 16.51 -2.30 26.79
N GLU A 143 17.75 -2.77 26.90
CA GLU A 143 18.64 -2.97 25.76
C GLU A 143 18.16 -4.11 24.86
N THR A 144 18.35 -3.96 23.55
CA THR A 144 18.08 -5.02 22.57
C THR A 144 19.29 -5.94 22.50
N VAL A 145 19.11 -7.21 22.84
CA VAL A 145 20.17 -8.20 22.99
C VAL A 145 19.99 -9.39 22.06
N VAL A 146 21.11 -10.02 21.71
CA VAL A 146 21.14 -11.42 21.27
C VAL A 146 21.16 -12.29 22.52
N ALA A 147 20.02 -12.90 22.82
CA ALA A 147 19.84 -13.80 23.94
C ALA A 147 19.81 -15.25 23.44
N VAL A 148 20.59 -16.13 24.08
CA VAL A 148 20.51 -17.57 23.89
C VAL A 148 19.69 -18.14 25.05
N ILE A 149 18.68 -18.91 24.69
CA ILE A 149 17.74 -19.62 25.59
C ILE A 149 17.72 -21.09 25.20
N ASP A 150 17.20 -21.97 26.08
CA ASP A 150 16.88 -23.41 25.91
C ASP A 150 17.44 -24.10 24.64
N ASP A 151 18.24 -25.17 24.78
CA ASP A 151 18.80 -25.95 23.65
C ASP A 151 19.63 -25.11 22.63
N ASN A 152 20.31 -24.07 23.12
CA ASN A 152 21.30 -23.27 22.38
C ASN A 152 20.73 -22.36 21.28
N GLU A 153 19.47 -21.96 21.44
CA GLU A 153 18.76 -21.24 20.42
C GLU A 153 18.83 -19.70 20.60
N ALA A 154 19.25 -18.97 19.55
CA ALA A 154 19.47 -17.52 19.63
C ALA A 154 18.25 -16.69 19.20
N THR A 155 17.93 -15.62 19.94
CA THR A 155 16.85 -14.68 19.62
C THR A 155 17.19 -13.22 19.91
N LEU A 156 16.53 -12.30 19.19
CA LEU A 156 16.65 -10.86 19.37
C LEU A 156 15.47 -10.31 20.18
N LYS A 157 15.70 -9.76 21.38
CA LYS A 157 14.65 -9.24 22.28
C LYS A 157 15.17 -8.08 23.15
N LYS A 158 14.27 -7.31 23.75
CA LYS A 158 14.63 -6.42 24.88
C LYS A 158 14.77 -7.24 26.16
N LEU A 159 15.90 -7.09 26.86
CA LEU A 159 16.14 -7.78 28.13
C LEU A 159 15.66 -6.94 29.31
N TYR A 160 14.96 -7.56 30.25
CA TYR A 160 14.66 -6.97 31.56
C TYR A 160 14.94 -7.99 32.67
N ARG A 161 15.73 -7.61 33.66
CA ARG A 161 16.00 -8.37 34.88
C ARG A 161 14.89 -8.11 35.90
N GLU A 162 14.15 -9.14 36.28
CA GLU A 162 13.16 -9.16 37.35
C GLU A 162 13.70 -9.99 38.53
N LYS A 163 13.08 -9.92 39.72
CA LYS A 163 13.65 -10.46 40.98
C LYS A 163 14.12 -11.92 40.90
N ASP A 164 13.38 -12.80 40.22
CA ASP A 164 13.66 -14.25 40.16
C ASP A 164 13.74 -14.80 38.71
N ARG A 165 13.81 -13.92 37.70
CA ARG A 165 13.77 -14.29 36.28
C ARG A 165 14.17 -13.14 35.36
N PHE A 166 14.47 -13.48 34.11
CA PHE A 166 14.62 -12.55 33.00
C PHE A 166 13.34 -12.50 32.17
N ARG A 167 12.92 -11.30 31.78
CA ARG A 167 11.87 -11.05 30.79
C ARG A 167 12.52 -10.66 29.46
N LEU A 168 12.28 -11.47 28.43
CA LEU A 168 12.63 -11.19 27.04
C LEU A 168 11.41 -10.62 26.33
N GLN A 169 11.41 -9.31 26.13
CA GLN A 169 10.28 -8.56 25.59
C GLN A 169 10.46 -8.34 24.08
N PRO A 170 9.55 -8.87 23.23
CA PRO A 170 9.45 -8.44 21.85
C PRO A 170 9.09 -6.96 21.78
N ALA A 171 9.69 -6.24 20.84
CA ALA A 171 9.23 -4.91 20.45
C ALA A 171 8.27 -5.05 19.26
N ASN A 172 7.18 -5.77 19.49
CA ASN A 172 6.05 -5.93 18.56
C ASN A 172 4.76 -6.12 19.39
N PRO A 173 3.72 -5.29 19.19
CA PRO A 173 2.50 -5.34 20.00
C PRO A 173 1.69 -6.64 19.84
N THR A 174 1.95 -7.43 18.79
CA THR A 174 1.24 -8.67 18.51
C THR A 174 1.90 -9.91 19.11
N LEU A 175 3.02 -9.76 19.83
CA LEU A 175 3.78 -10.86 20.42
C LEU A 175 3.88 -10.72 21.95
N PHE A 176 3.78 -11.85 22.65
CA PHE A 176 3.85 -11.87 24.12
C PHE A 176 5.30 -12.00 24.63
N PRO A 177 5.62 -11.45 25.82
CA PRO A 177 6.93 -11.60 26.44
C PRO A 177 7.21 -13.04 26.87
N PHE A 178 8.49 -13.41 26.84
CA PHE A 178 8.99 -14.68 27.36
C PHE A 178 9.66 -14.46 28.71
N TYR A 179 9.55 -15.44 29.60
CA TYR A 179 10.19 -15.41 30.92
C TYR A 179 11.06 -16.64 31.09
N ARG A 180 12.29 -16.44 31.59
CA ARG A 180 13.26 -17.52 31.83
C ARG A 180 14.03 -17.29 33.11
N LYS A 181 14.42 -18.36 33.79
CA LYS A 181 15.27 -18.28 35.00
C LYS A 181 16.70 -17.88 34.64
N GLU A 182 17.19 -18.36 33.49
CA GLU A 182 18.54 -18.11 32.99
C GLU A 182 18.46 -17.67 31.52
N VAL A 183 19.33 -16.71 31.15
CA VAL A 183 19.49 -16.21 29.78
C VAL A 183 20.97 -15.92 29.58
N GLU A 184 21.56 -16.46 28.52
CA GLU A 184 22.92 -16.09 28.11
C GLU A 184 22.86 -14.91 27.13
N VAL A 185 23.58 -13.82 27.42
CA VAL A 185 23.69 -12.67 26.51
C VAL A 185 24.94 -12.84 25.67
N ARG A 186 24.80 -12.89 24.34
CA ARG A 186 25.92 -12.96 23.38
C ARG A 186 26.36 -11.59 22.87
N GLY A 187 25.50 -10.57 23.03
CA GLY A 187 25.85 -9.19 22.75
C GLY A 187 24.65 -8.24 22.69
N VAL A 188 24.95 -6.95 22.53
CA VAL A 188 23.96 -5.86 22.47
C VAL A 188 23.95 -5.24 21.08
N VAL A 189 22.76 -4.97 20.54
CA VAL A 189 22.61 -4.28 19.24
C VAL A 189 23.04 -2.83 19.37
N VAL A 190 24.04 -2.43 18.60
CA VAL A 190 24.59 -1.07 18.60
C VAL A 190 24.24 -0.28 17.33
N LYS A 191 23.94 -0.97 16.23
CA LYS A 191 23.59 -0.32 14.96
C LYS A 191 22.69 -1.23 14.12
N ILE A 192 21.82 -0.59 13.33
CA ILE A 192 21.02 -1.25 12.29
C ILE A 192 21.57 -0.78 10.95
N VAL A 193 22.07 -1.71 10.14
CA VAL A 193 22.46 -1.49 8.74
C VAL A 193 21.33 -2.00 7.86
N ARG A 194 20.64 -1.06 7.23
CA ARG A 194 19.67 -1.38 6.18
C ARG A 194 20.33 -1.18 4.84
N ASN A 195 20.51 -2.27 4.12
CA ASN A 195 21.13 -2.23 2.81
C ASN A 195 20.10 -1.77 1.77
N PHE A 196 19.82 -0.46 1.75
CA PHE A 196 18.89 0.13 0.79
C PHE A 196 19.44 0.06 -0.65
N GLU A 197 20.76 -0.01 -0.84
CA GLU A 197 21.39 0.01 -2.16
C GLU A 197 21.38 -1.36 -2.86
N SER A 198 21.57 -2.48 -2.14
CA SER A 198 21.68 -3.80 -2.79
C SER A 198 20.35 -4.37 -3.33
N GLN A 199 19.20 -3.92 -2.81
CA GLN A 199 17.90 -4.16 -3.46
C GLN A 199 17.63 -3.21 -4.63
N ILE A 200 18.19 -2.00 -4.60
CA ILE A 200 18.05 -1.02 -5.69
C ILE A 200 18.90 -1.42 -6.90
N GLU A 201 20.09 -1.98 -6.69
CA GLU A 201 20.95 -2.42 -7.80
C GLU A 201 20.41 -3.63 -8.55
N LYS A 202 19.68 -4.54 -7.90
CA LYS A 202 19.00 -5.65 -8.57
C LYS A 202 17.71 -5.26 -9.30
N GLU A 203 17.07 -4.13 -8.94
CA GLU A 203 15.83 -3.63 -9.59
C GLU A 203 16.07 -2.45 -10.57
N LYS A 204 17.31 -1.99 -10.73
CA LYS A 204 17.74 -1.20 -11.90
C LYS A 204 17.69 -2.09 -13.14
N ALA A 205 16.50 -2.37 -13.65
CA ALA A 205 16.30 -2.67 -15.06
C ALA A 205 16.63 -1.40 -15.86
N ASN A 206 17.92 -1.09 -15.93
CA ASN A 206 18.46 0.08 -16.60
C ASN A 206 18.63 -0.30 -18.07
N ASP A 207 17.54 -0.30 -18.83
CA ASP A 207 17.59 -0.32 -20.32
C ASP A 207 17.80 1.10 -20.87
N GLY A 208 18.22 2.05 -20.02
CA GLY A 208 18.47 3.46 -20.36
C GLY A 208 17.22 4.32 -20.61
N LYS A 209 16.07 3.72 -20.97
CA LYS A 209 14.86 4.46 -21.37
C LYS A 209 13.99 4.97 -20.22
N TYR A 210 13.75 4.14 -19.19
CA TYR A 210 12.94 4.51 -18.03
C TYR A 210 13.68 4.26 -16.73
N SER A 211 13.50 5.15 -15.75
CA SER A 211 14.05 4.99 -14.41
C SER A 211 12.94 4.97 -13.37
N ARG A 212 12.99 4.00 -12.44
CA ARG A 212 12.19 4.04 -11.21
C ARG A 212 12.90 4.87 -10.16
N ARG A 213 12.22 5.84 -9.57
CA ARG A 213 12.69 6.48 -8.33
C ARG A 213 11.87 6.00 -7.15
N ILE A 214 12.50 5.72 -6.01
CA ILE A 214 11.77 5.39 -4.78
C ILE A 214 11.45 6.68 -4.05
N ASP A 215 10.21 6.85 -3.60
CA ASP A 215 9.76 8.03 -2.88
C ASP A 215 8.95 7.66 -1.64
N TYR A 216 9.66 7.50 -0.53
CA TYR A 216 9.08 7.15 0.75
C TYR A 216 8.12 8.23 1.30
N SER A 217 8.15 9.46 0.78
CA SER A 217 7.18 10.49 1.19
C SER A 217 5.74 10.13 0.80
N TRP A 218 5.57 9.16 -0.10
CA TRP A 218 4.28 8.61 -0.49
C TRP A 218 3.87 7.38 0.33
N ASP A 219 4.66 6.91 1.30
CA ASP A 219 4.30 5.72 2.08
C ASP A 219 3.07 5.98 2.96
N PHE A 220 2.91 7.18 3.52
CA PHE A 220 1.81 7.55 4.43
C PHE A 220 1.68 6.58 5.63
N ARG A 221 2.80 6.22 6.27
CA ARG A 221 2.83 5.28 7.41
C ARG A 221 2.05 5.84 8.60
N GLY A 222 1.15 5.04 9.17
CA GLY A 222 0.32 5.43 10.33
C GLY A 222 -0.95 6.23 9.99
N GLU A 223 -1.16 6.59 8.72
CA GLU A 223 -2.34 7.33 8.29
C GLU A 223 -3.63 6.49 8.34
N LYS A 224 -4.74 7.16 8.67
CA LYS A 224 -6.06 6.51 8.73
C LYS A 224 -6.63 6.36 7.31
N THR A 225 -6.74 5.13 6.82
CA THR A 225 -7.23 4.83 5.46
C THR A 225 -8.75 4.64 5.37
N LYS A 226 -9.47 4.71 6.51
CA LYS A 226 -10.93 4.53 6.60
C LYS A 226 -11.67 5.79 7.10
N ALA A 227 -11.04 6.96 7.00
CA ALA A 227 -11.70 8.22 7.33
C ALA A 227 -12.92 8.45 6.42
N TYR A 228 -13.89 9.26 6.87
CA TYR A 228 -15.09 9.58 6.07
C TYR A 228 -15.81 8.32 5.53
N THR A 229 -16.42 8.43 4.36
CA THR A 229 -17.17 7.34 3.74
C THR A 229 -16.30 6.23 3.14
N HIS A 230 -14.96 6.36 3.14
CA HIS A 230 -14.05 5.29 2.71
C HIS A 230 -14.31 3.98 3.46
N GLY A 231 -14.66 4.08 4.75
CA GLY A 231 -14.91 2.97 5.65
C GLY A 231 -16.34 2.39 5.67
N LEU A 232 -17.27 2.87 4.83
CA LEU A 232 -18.68 2.40 4.86
C LEU A 232 -18.81 0.90 4.54
N HIS A 233 -17.97 0.41 3.65
CA HIS A 233 -17.94 -0.99 3.22
C HIS A 233 -16.53 -1.34 2.75
N THR A 234 -16.08 -2.53 3.12
CA THR A 234 -14.81 -3.08 2.64
C THR A 234 -14.86 -3.43 1.15
N TYR A 235 -13.83 -3.08 0.39
CA TYR A 235 -13.69 -3.48 -1.01
C TYR A 235 -12.20 -3.80 -1.29
N PRO A 236 -11.90 -4.83 -2.10
CA PRO A 236 -10.52 -5.29 -2.30
C PRO A 236 -9.67 -4.30 -3.10
N ALA A 237 -8.36 -4.37 -2.85
CA ALA A 237 -7.32 -3.82 -3.73
C ALA A 237 -7.45 -2.33 -4.13
N MET A 238 -7.99 -1.51 -3.23
CA MET A 238 -8.07 -0.06 -3.40
C MET A 238 -6.72 0.60 -3.06
N PHE A 239 -6.34 1.65 -3.79
CA PHE A 239 -5.32 2.58 -3.30
C PHE A 239 -5.84 3.39 -2.10
N ILE A 240 -4.92 3.86 -1.26
CA ILE A 240 -5.28 4.60 -0.05
C ILE A 240 -5.72 6.04 -0.38
N PRO A 241 -6.62 6.64 0.43
CA PRO A 241 -7.12 8.00 0.20
C PRO A 241 -6.02 9.07 0.09
N GLN A 242 -4.94 8.92 0.86
CA GLN A 242 -3.83 9.88 0.92
C GLN A 242 -3.06 9.99 -0.40
N VAL A 243 -2.85 8.87 -1.10
CA VAL A 243 -2.23 8.87 -2.43
C VAL A 243 -3.14 9.57 -3.42
N ALA A 244 -4.44 9.24 -3.40
CA ALA A 244 -5.43 9.86 -4.27
C ALA A 244 -5.49 11.38 -4.07
N ARG A 245 -5.60 11.82 -2.81
CA ARG A 245 -5.62 13.22 -2.42
C ARG A 245 -4.39 13.98 -2.91
N ARG A 246 -3.19 13.44 -2.67
CA ARG A 246 -1.94 14.11 -3.10
C ARG A 246 -1.87 14.21 -4.62
N LEU A 247 -2.26 13.17 -5.37
CA LEU A 247 -2.29 13.21 -6.83
C LEU A 247 -3.31 14.23 -7.35
N LEU A 248 -4.52 14.25 -6.79
CA LEU A 248 -5.56 15.23 -7.12
C LEU A 248 -5.10 16.66 -6.84
N GLN A 249 -4.46 16.93 -5.71
CA GLN A 249 -3.91 18.25 -5.36
C GLN A 249 -2.72 18.66 -6.25
N THR A 250 -1.98 17.68 -6.79
CA THR A 250 -0.82 17.94 -7.65
C THR A 250 -1.22 18.27 -9.08
N TYR A 251 -2.20 17.53 -9.63
CA TYR A 251 -2.52 17.54 -11.07
C TYR A 251 -3.90 18.10 -11.42
N SER A 252 -4.69 18.48 -10.42
CA SER A 252 -6.03 19.04 -10.58
C SER A 252 -6.25 20.19 -9.60
N LYS A 253 -7.39 20.87 -9.74
CA LYS A 253 -7.79 21.99 -8.88
C LYS A 253 -9.31 22.01 -8.74
N LYS A 254 -9.81 22.82 -7.79
CA LYS A 254 -11.25 23.01 -7.59
C LYS A 254 -11.95 23.32 -8.93
N ASN A 255 -13.12 22.72 -9.14
CA ASN A 255 -13.95 22.78 -10.35
C ASN A 255 -13.39 22.10 -11.61
N ASP A 256 -12.13 21.65 -11.64
CA ASP A 256 -11.65 20.78 -12.73
C ASP A 256 -12.49 19.49 -12.75
N THR A 257 -12.51 18.82 -13.90
CA THR A 257 -13.18 17.52 -14.04
C THR A 257 -12.16 16.39 -14.10
N VAL A 258 -12.24 15.45 -13.16
CA VAL A 258 -11.37 14.26 -13.11
C VAL A 258 -12.12 13.00 -13.49
N CYS A 259 -11.38 11.98 -13.92
CA CYS A 259 -11.97 10.68 -14.19
C CYS A 259 -11.14 9.55 -13.56
N ASP A 260 -11.82 8.62 -12.90
CA ASP A 260 -11.27 7.32 -12.53
C ASP A 260 -11.93 6.26 -13.41
N ILE A 261 -11.16 5.74 -14.37
CA ILE A 261 -11.65 4.74 -15.34
C ILE A 261 -11.71 3.32 -14.75
N PHE A 262 -11.34 3.11 -13.50
CA PHE A 262 -11.52 1.86 -12.76
C PHE A 262 -11.87 2.20 -11.31
N CYS A 263 -12.99 2.90 -11.13
CA CYS A 263 -13.24 3.62 -9.88
C CYS A 263 -13.45 2.71 -8.67
N GLY A 264 -13.77 1.43 -8.88
CA GLY A 264 -14.06 0.49 -7.80
C GLY A 264 -15.13 1.06 -6.88
N SER A 265 -14.89 1.00 -5.56
CA SER A 265 -15.81 1.62 -4.58
C SER A 265 -15.64 3.13 -4.39
N GLY A 266 -14.85 3.81 -5.23
CA GLY A 266 -14.87 5.26 -5.39
C GLY A 266 -13.84 6.06 -4.58
N THR A 267 -12.66 5.54 -4.23
CA THR A 267 -11.65 6.29 -3.45
C THR A 267 -11.32 7.66 -4.07
N ALA A 268 -11.00 7.69 -5.37
CA ALA A 268 -10.71 8.95 -6.06
C ALA A 268 -11.92 9.89 -6.09
N LEU A 269 -13.14 9.34 -6.19
CA LEU A 269 -14.38 10.13 -6.27
C LEU A 269 -14.70 10.81 -4.94
N ILE A 270 -14.54 10.09 -3.82
CA ILE A 270 -14.72 10.63 -2.47
C ILE A 270 -13.72 11.76 -2.21
N GLU A 271 -12.45 11.55 -2.55
CA GLU A 271 -11.42 12.57 -2.42
C GLU A 271 -11.64 13.76 -3.35
N SER A 272 -12.19 13.53 -4.55
CA SER A 272 -12.56 14.61 -5.47
C SER A 272 -13.67 15.48 -4.88
N ARG A 273 -14.71 14.87 -4.30
CA ARG A 273 -15.79 15.55 -3.59
C ARG A 273 -15.27 16.40 -2.41
N LEU A 274 -14.36 15.86 -1.60
CA LEU A 274 -13.72 16.59 -0.49
C LEU A 274 -12.86 17.77 -0.96
N LEU A 275 -12.29 17.71 -2.15
CA LEU A 275 -11.46 18.78 -2.73
C LEU A 275 -12.22 19.77 -3.61
N GLY A 276 -13.54 19.60 -3.77
CA GLY A 276 -14.35 20.44 -4.65
C GLY A 276 -14.10 20.20 -6.14
N ILE A 277 -13.75 18.96 -6.52
CA ILE A 277 -13.35 18.55 -7.87
C ILE A 277 -14.45 17.67 -8.47
N ASN A 278 -14.93 18.05 -9.65
CA ASN A 278 -15.96 17.30 -10.35
C ASN A 278 -15.39 15.97 -10.84
N SER A 279 -16.16 14.89 -10.78
CA SER A 279 -15.60 13.56 -11.06
C SER A 279 -16.52 12.62 -11.85
N TYR A 280 -15.91 11.89 -12.78
CA TYR A 280 -16.48 10.70 -13.38
C TYR A 280 -15.82 9.44 -12.81
N GLY A 281 -16.61 8.41 -12.52
CA GLY A 281 -16.13 7.06 -12.24
C GLY A 281 -16.67 6.06 -13.25
N ILE A 282 -15.85 5.12 -13.71
CA ILE A 282 -16.28 4.02 -14.57
C ILE A 282 -15.88 2.70 -13.91
N ASP A 283 -16.80 1.75 -13.83
CA ASP A 283 -16.51 0.39 -13.39
C ASP A 283 -17.49 -0.63 -14.03
N LEU A 284 -17.10 -1.90 -14.03
CA LEU A 284 -17.92 -3.01 -14.53
C LEU A 284 -18.61 -3.79 -13.43
N ASN A 285 -18.21 -3.64 -12.17
CA ASN A 285 -18.75 -4.39 -11.05
C ASN A 285 -19.95 -3.63 -10.43
N PRO A 286 -21.19 -4.18 -10.52
CA PRO A 286 -22.37 -3.53 -9.96
C PRO A 286 -22.28 -3.21 -8.47
N LEU A 287 -21.62 -4.07 -7.67
CA LEU A 287 -21.43 -3.77 -6.25
C LEU A 287 -20.48 -2.59 -6.07
N ALA A 288 -19.40 -2.53 -6.83
CA ALA A 288 -18.45 -1.42 -6.76
C ALA A 288 -19.15 -0.08 -7.04
N ILE A 289 -19.97 -0.04 -8.09
CA ILE A 289 -20.77 1.12 -8.48
C ILE A 289 -21.80 1.49 -7.43
N PHE A 290 -22.53 0.51 -6.91
CA PHE A 290 -23.48 0.73 -5.82
C PHE A 290 -22.80 1.36 -4.60
N LEU A 291 -21.64 0.82 -4.19
CA LEU A 291 -20.86 1.35 -3.09
C LEU A 291 -20.33 2.76 -3.38
N ALA A 292 -19.80 3.01 -4.59
CA ALA A 292 -19.29 4.30 -4.98
C ALA A 292 -20.40 5.37 -4.94
N ASN A 293 -21.58 5.08 -5.48
CA ASN A 293 -22.73 6.01 -5.44
C ASN A 293 -23.11 6.40 -4.02
N VAL A 294 -23.22 5.43 -3.11
CA VAL A 294 -23.56 5.71 -1.71
C VAL A 294 -22.43 6.46 -1.00
N LYS A 295 -21.18 6.06 -1.22
CA LYS A 295 -20.02 6.70 -0.56
C LYS A 295 -19.80 8.15 -1.00
N THR A 296 -20.26 8.56 -2.18
CA THR A 296 -20.14 9.93 -2.68
C THR A 296 -21.39 10.78 -2.47
N THR A 297 -22.49 10.18 -2.02
CA THR A 297 -23.76 10.86 -1.73
C THR A 297 -23.80 11.30 -0.28
N GLU A 298 -23.80 12.60 -0.06
CA GLU A 298 -23.93 13.23 1.25
C GLU A 298 -25.35 13.05 1.81
N ILE A 299 -25.44 12.71 3.09
CA ILE A 299 -26.69 12.63 3.83
C ILE A 299 -26.43 13.11 5.25
N SER A 300 -27.27 14.03 5.75
CA SER A 300 -27.06 14.56 7.10
C SER A 300 -27.17 13.46 8.16
N GLN A 301 -26.29 13.55 9.17
CA GLN A 301 -26.29 12.62 10.29
C GLN A 301 -27.66 12.57 10.99
N SER A 302 -28.29 13.73 11.20
CA SER A 302 -29.58 13.82 11.88
C SER A 302 -30.70 13.09 11.13
N THR A 303 -30.71 13.17 9.80
CA THR A 303 -31.66 12.46 8.94
C THR A 303 -31.48 10.96 9.08
N LEU A 304 -30.23 10.48 8.98
CA LEU A 304 -29.91 9.06 9.10
C LEU A 304 -30.20 8.50 10.49
N THR A 305 -29.89 9.25 11.56
CA THR A 305 -30.18 8.82 12.93
C THR A 305 -31.68 8.69 13.18
N LYS A 306 -32.50 9.63 12.70
CA LYS A 306 -33.96 9.54 12.81
C LYS A 306 -34.50 8.30 12.08
N GLU A 307 -34.02 8.05 10.86
CA GLU A 307 -34.47 6.89 10.09
C GLU A 307 -33.97 5.57 10.68
N TYR A 308 -32.77 5.55 11.27
CA TYR A 308 -32.22 4.38 11.95
C TYR A 308 -33.11 3.89 13.08
N PHE A 309 -33.59 4.78 13.97
CA PHE A 309 -34.49 4.39 15.05
C PHE A 309 -35.82 3.83 14.52
N LYS A 310 -36.40 4.45 13.49
CA LYS A 310 -37.60 3.92 12.80
C LYS A 310 -37.35 2.55 12.18
N LEU A 311 -36.16 2.36 11.59
CA LEU A 311 -35.75 1.09 10.98
C LEU A 311 -35.65 -0.02 12.05
N LEU A 312 -35.08 0.26 13.22
CA LEU A 312 -35.00 -0.72 14.30
C LEU A 312 -36.40 -1.16 14.78
N GLU A 313 -37.33 -0.22 14.94
CA GLU A 313 -38.71 -0.55 15.32
C GLU A 313 -39.42 -1.38 14.23
N ARG A 314 -39.23 -1.04 12.94
CA ARG A 314 -39.73 -1.86 11.83
C ARG A 314 -39.17 -3.28 11.86
N ILE A 315 -37.85 -3.44 12.04
CA ILE A 315 -37.20 -4.75 12.15
C ILE A 315 -37.81 -5.57 13.29
N LYS A 316 -38.09 -4.95 14.44
CA LYS A 316 -38.68 -5.62 15.60
C LYS A 316 -40.11 -6.09 15.35
N ASN A 317 -40.90 -5.32 14.60
CA ASN A 317 -42.33 -5.57 14.39
C ASN A 317 -42.63 -6.58 13.25
N ILE A 318 -41.68 -6.85 12.35
CA ILE A 318 -41.86 -7.83 11.26
C ILE A 318 -41.93 -9.25 11.81
N LYS A 319 -43.07 -9.92 11.61
CA LYS A 319 -43.27 -11.32 12.00
C LYS A 319 -42.62 -12.27 11.01
N LYS A 320 -42.31 -13.50 11.47
CA LYS A 320 -41.59 -14.51 10.66
C LYS A 320 -42.34 -14.92 9.39
N ASN A 321 -43.67 -14.96 9.42
CA ASN A 321 -44.52 -15.31 8.28
C ASN A 321 -44.55 -14.24 7.18
N GLU A 322 -44.12 -13.01 7.48
CA GLU A 322 -44.04 -11.91 6.51
C GLU A 322 -42.71 -11.88 5.74
N ILE A 323 -41.78 -12.76 6.10
CA ILE A 323 -40.42 -12.82 5.56
C ILE A 323 -40.38 -13.77 4.37
N LYS A 324 -40.01 -13.25 3.20
CA LYS A 324 -39.71 -14.07 2.04
C LYS A 324 -38.26 -14.53 2.09
N ARG A 325 -38.04 -15.84 2.00
CA ARG A 325 -36.69 -16.42 1.86
C ARG A 325 -36.11 -15.99 0.51
N PRO A 326 -34.86 -15.50 0.44
CA PRO A 326 -34.23 -15.20 -0.85
C PRO A 326 -33.97 -16.48 -1.64
N VAL A 327 -33.88 -16.36 -2.96
CA VAL A 327 -33.63 -17.50 -3.86
C VAL A 327 -32.39 -17.20 -4.69
N PHE A 328 -31.29 -17.91 -4.38
CA PHE A 328 -30.08 -17.92 -5.20
C PHE A 328 -29.23 -19.17 -4.91
N ASN A 329 -28.32 -19.50 -5.83
CA ASN A 329 -27.56 -20.74 -5.79
C ASN A 329 -26.72 -20.87 -4.52
N ASN A 330 -26.79 -22.04 -3.88
CA ASN A 330 -26.02 -22.40 -2.70
C ASN A 330 -26.29 -21.53 -1.45
N LEU A 331 -27.50 -20.96 -1.30
CA LEU A 331 -27.86 -20.15 -0.13
C LEU A 331 -27.52 -20.83 1.20
N ASP A 332 -27.99 -22.07 1.42
CA ASP A 332 -27.79 -22.84 2.66
C ASP A 332 -26.33 -23.25 2.90
N PHE A 333 -25.54 -23.32 1.83
CA PHE A 333 -24.11 -23.54 1.93
C PHE A 333 -23.41 -22.31 2.54
N TRP A 334 -23.85 -21.12 2.15
CA TRP A 334 -23.22 -19.85 2.57
C TRP A 334 -23.84 -19.22 3.82
N PHE A 335 -25.04 -19.64 4.24
CA PHE A 335 -25.72 -19.07 5.40
C PHE A 335 -26.46 -20.14 6.19
N LYS A 336 -26.45 -20.02 7.52
CA LYS A 336 -27.31 -20.83 8.40
C LYS A 336 -28.75 -20.31 8.33
N ASP A 337 -29.74 -21.17 8.58
CA ASP A 337 -31.17 -20.82 8.50
C ASP A 337 -31.56 -19.62 9.35
N ASN A 338 -31.08 -19.55 10.60
CA ASN A 338 -31.35 -18.42 11.48
C ASN A 338 -30.79 -17.11 10.90
N VAL A 339 -29.59 -17.15 10.30
CA VAL A 339 -28.97 -16.00 9.63
C VAL A 339 -29.78 -15.56 8.42
N ILE A 340 -30.29 -16.51 7.61
CA ILE A 340 -31.12 -16.20 6.44
C ILE A 340 -32.39 -15.47 6.85
N VAL A 341 -33.08 -15.96 7.88
CA VAL A 341 -34.31 -15.35 8.39
C VAL A 341 -34.05 -13.94 8.92
N GLU A 342 -32.97 -13.74 9.68
CA GLU A 342 -32.63 -12.41 10.21
C GLU A 342 -32.23 -11.42 9.12
N LEU A 343 -31.40 -11.84 8.16
CA LEU A 343 -31.03 -10.98 7.02
C LEU A 343 -32.25 -10.62 6.18
N ALA A 344 -33.14 -11.57 5.90
CA ALA A 344 -34.35 -11.31 5.14
C ALA A 344 -35.31 -10.36 5.88
N ARG A 345 -35.39 -10.45 7.22
CA ARG A 345 -36.14 -9.48 8.05
C ARG A 345 -35.59 -8.06 7.92
N ILE A 346 -34.27 -7.91 8.07
CA ILE A 346 -33.59 -6.60 7.97
C ILE A 346 -33.77 -6.02 6.58
N LYS A 347 -33.56 -6.82 5.53
CA LYS A 347 -33.75 -6.40 4.13
C LYS A 347 -35.17 -5.91 3.86
N LYS A 348 -36.19 -6.64 4.32
CA LYS A 348 -37.60 -6.22 4.18
C LYS A 348 -37.83 -4.84 4.81
N ALA A 349 -37.39 -4.66 6.06
CA ALA A 349 -37.53 -3.37 6.75
C ALA A 349 -36.81 -2.21 6.04
N ILE A 350 -35.64 -2.46 5.45
CA ILE A 350 -34.90 -1.46 4.66
C ILE A 350 -35.67 -1.11 3.38
N LYS A 351 -36.25 -2.10 2.69
CA LYS A 351 -37.01 -1.88 1.45
C LYS A 351 -38.29 -1.06 1.63
N ASP A 352 -38.78 -0.92 2.86
CA ASP A 352 -39.90 -0.03 3.19
C ASP A 352 -39.46 1.44 3.38
N ILE A 353 -38.18 1.77 3.26
CA ILE A 353 -37.69 3.16 3.25
C ILE A 353 -37.97 3.78 1.88
N THR A 354 -38.69 4.91 1.86
CA THR A 354 -39.14 5.58 0.63
C THR A 354 -38.07 6.43 -0.04
N ASP A 355 -37.16 7.05 0.72
CA ASP A 355 -36.06 7.82 0.16
C ASP A 355 -34.95 6.87 -0.31
N ASP A 356 -34.69 6.84 -1.62
CA ASP A 356 -33.70 5.94 -2.23
C ASP A 356 -32.28 6.16 -1.72
N LYS A 357 -31.87 7.40 -1.41
CA LYS A 357 -30.52 7.68 -0.90
C LYS A 357 -30.36 7.08 0.48
N ILE A 358 -31.36 7.26 1.34
CA ILE A 358 -31.37 6.72 2.69
C ILE A 358 -31.50 5.18 2.65
N GLN A 359 -32.38 4.65 1.81
CA GLN A 359 -32.51 3.20 1.59
C GLN A 359 -31.17 2.58 1.18
N ASN A 360 -30.51 3.17 0.17
CA ASN A 360 -29.22 2.69 -0.33
C ASN A 360 -28.12 2.77 0.72
N PHE A 361 -28.11 3.82 1.55
CA PHE A 361 -27.21 3.93 2.70
C PHE A 361 -27.35 2.73 3.67
N PHE A 362 -28.56 2.37 4.07
CA PHE A 362 -28.78 1.21 4.95
C PHE A 362 -28.50 -0.12 4.23
N LEU A 363 -28.79 -0.22 2.93
CA LEU A 363 -28.43 -1.38 2.11
C LEU A 363 -26.92 -1.62 2.05
N VAL A 364 -26.08 -0.57 2.10
CA VAL A 364 -24.62 -0.73 2.21
C VAL A 364 -24.23 -1.35 3.55
N GLY A 365 -24.80 -0.87 4.66
CA GLY A 365 -24.59 -1.50 5.98
C GLY A 365 -25.07 -2.96 6.00
N PHE A 366 -26.21 -3.23 5.37
CA PHE A 366 -26.77 -4.57 5.22
C PHE A 366 -25.89 -5.48 4.36
N SER A 367 -25.36 -5.00 3.24
CA SER A 367 -24.46 -5.73 2.34
C SER A 367 -23.23 -6.26 3.09
N GLU A 368 -22.62 -5.43 3.93
CA GLU A 368 -21.47 -5.87 4.73
C GLU A 368 -21.89 -6.81 5.86
N THR A 369 -23.04 -6.56 6.48
CA THR A 369 -23.62 -7.47 7.47
C THR A 369 -23.80 -8.87 6.89
N ALA A 370 -24.41 -8.99 5.70
CA ALA A 370 -24.59 -10.27 5.02
C ALA A 370 -23.25 -10.96 4.76
N ARG A 371 -22.22 -10.21 4.34
CA ARG A 371 -20.88 -10.79 4.18
C ARG A 371 -20.31 -11.28 5.51
N LEU A 372 -20.38 -10.47 6.56
CA LEU A 372 -19.82 -10.80 7.87
C LEU A 372 -20.56 -11.95 8.55
N SER A 373 -21.87 -12.07 8.39
CA SER A 373 -22.67 -13.14 8.98
C SER A 373 -22.69 -14.43 8.14
N SER A 374 -22.05 -14.45 6.97
CA SER A 374 -21.95 -15.63 6.13
C SER A 374 -20.99 -16.69 6.69
N ASN A 375 -21.09 -17.91 6.17
CA ASN A 375 -20.21 -19.04 6.47
C ASN A 375 -18.79 -18.90 5.84
N THR A 376 -18.39 -17.69 5.45
CA THR A 376 -17.11 -17.42 4.79
C THR A 376 -15.99 -17.17 5.78
N LYS A 377 -14.76 -17.48 5.40
CA LYS A 377 -13.57 -17.20 6.21
C LYS A 377 -13.31 -15.70 6.24
N ASN A 378 -13.48 -15.09 7.41
CA ASN A 378 -13.27 -13.66 7.59
C ASN A 378 -11.80 -13.27 7.31
N GLY A 379 -11.60 -12.20 6.53
CA GLY A 379 -10.27 -11.66 6.20
C GLY A 379 -9.71 -12.05 4.83
N GLU A 380 -10.32 -13.01 4.12
CA GLU A 380 -9.92 -13.36 2.74
C GLU A 380 -10.80 -12.65 1.70
N PHE A 381 -10.22 -12.33 0.54
CA PHE A 381 -10.96 -11.78 -0.61
C PHE A 381 -11.63 -12.88 -1.45
N LYS A 382 -11.02 -14.07 -1.50
CA LYS A 382 -11.62 -15.24 -2.14
C LYS A 382 -12.75 -15.78 -1.28
N LEU A 383 -13.78 -16.30 -1.94
CA LEU A 383 -14.93 -16.83 -1.25
C LEU A 383 -14.66 -18.26 -0.76
N VAL A 384 -14.09 -18.37 0.44
CA VAL A 384 -13.73 -19.64 1.06
C VAL A 384 -14.66 -19.90 2.24
N ARG A 385 -15.26 -21.09 2.31
CA ARG A 385 -16.11 -21.49 3.45
C ARG A 385 -15.24 -21.80 4.67
N MET A 386 -15.75 -21.50 5.86
CA MET A 386 -15.13 -21.96 7.11
C MET A 386 -15.06 -23.49 7.16
N ARG A 387 -14.01 -24.02 7.80
CA ARG A 387 -13.93 -25.45 8.11
C ARG A 387 -15.04 -25.86 9.07
N LYS A 388 -15.46 -27.12 9.00
CA LYS A 388 -16.62 -27.67 9.72
C LYS A 388 -16.55 -27.37 11.22
N GLU A 389 -15.39 -27.59 11.85
CA GLU A 389 -15.20 -27.42 13.30
C GLU A 389 -15.42 -25.96 13.76
N LYS A 390 -15.03 -25.00 12.91
CA LYS A 390 -15.29 -23.57 13.17
C LYS A 390 -16.72 -23.19 12.84
N LEU A 391 -17.26 -23.72 11.75
CA LEU A 391 -18.61 -23.43 11.28
C LEU A 391 -19.67 -23.88 12.29
N ASP A 392 -19.48 -25.05 12.92
CA ASP A 392 -20.40 -25.59 13.92
C ASP A 392 -20.55 -24.62 15.10
N LYS A 393 -19.44 -24.03 15.55
CA LYS A 393 -19.38 -23.01 16.62
C LYS A 393 -19.76 -21.60 16.17
N TYR A 394 -19.86 -21.34 14.87
CA TYR A 394 -20.09 -20.01 14.33
C TYR A 394 -21.57 -19.64 14.36
N ASN A 395 -21.99 -18.79 15.29
CA ASN A 395 -23.38 -18.31 15.39
C ASN A 395 -23.41 -16.77 15.50
N PRO A 396 -23.33 -16.04 14.37
CA PRO A 396 -23.28 -14.58 14.40
C PRO A 396 -24.64 -13.99 14.80
N ASN A 397 -24.63 -12.96 15.64
CA ASN A 397 -25.80 -12.14 15.91
C ASN A 397 -25.93 -11.10 14.77
N VAL A 398 -26.83 -11.36 13.81
CA VAL A 398 -26.93 -10.56 12.59
C VAL A 398 -27.38 -9.13 12.90
N LEU A 399 -28.38 -8.98 13.77
CA LEU A 399 -28.89 -7.67 14.15
C LEU A 399 -27.82 -6.81 14.84
N GLU A 400 -27.03 -7.40 15.74
CA GLU A 400 -25.96 -6.67 16.43
C GLU A 400 -24.84 -6.24 15.47
N ILE A 401 -24.48 -7.11 14.51
CA ILE A 401 -23.52 -6.76 13.44
C ILE A 401 -24.08 -5.58 12.62
N PHE A 402 -25.35 -5.65 12.24
CA PHE A 402 -26.02 -4.61 11.47
C PHE A 402 -26.00 -3.26 12.20
N LYS A 403 -26.43 -3.24 13.47
CA LYS A 403 -26.45 -2.05 14.32
C LYS A 403 -25.07 -1.39 14.39
N LYS A 404 -24.03 -2.16 14.75
CA LYS A 404 -22.65 -1.66 14.85
C LYS A 404 -22.13 -1.09 13.54
N ARG A 405 -22.42 -1.74 12.40
CA ARG A 405 -22.00 -1.24 11.08
C ARG A 405 -22.72 0.06 10.75
N VAL A 406 -24.03 0.10 10.91
CA VAL A 406 -24.86 1.26 10.57
C VAL A 406 -24.54 2.46 11.46
N GLU A 407 -24.40 2.27 12.78
CA GLU A 407 -24.05 3.36 13.71
C GLU A 407 -22.71 4.00 13.36
N ASN A 408 -21.69 3.18 13.08
CA ASN A 408 -20.40 3.68 12.61
C ASN A 408 -20.54 4.41 11.26
N ASN A 409 -21.32 3.85 10.34
CA ASN A 409 -21.55 4.42 9.02
C ASN A 409 -22.25 5.78 9.10
N ILE A 410 -23.21 5.95 10.02
CA ILE A 410 -23.93 7.22 10.25
C ILE A 410 -22.94 8.29 10.71
N LYS A 411 -22.05 7.95 11.65
CA LYS A 411 -21.03 8.88 12.15
C LYS A 411 -20.12 9.37 11.02
N VAL A 412 -19.52 8.45 10.25
CA VAL A 412 -18.56 8.83 9.21
C VAL A 412 -19.21 9.49 7.99
N MET A 413 -20.50 9.21 7.74
CA MET A 413 -21.29 9.96 6.75
C MET A 413 -21.56 11.39 7.23
N GLY A 414 -21.83 11.59 8.53
CA GLY A 414 -21.93 12.92 9.13
C GLY A 414 -20.64 13.74 8.96
N ASP A 415 -19.47 13.11 9.17
CA ASP A 415 -18.19 13.75 8.91
C ASP A 415 -18.00 14.14 7.44
N PHE A 416 -18.41 13.27 6.50
CA PHE A 416 -18.33 13.55 5.07
C PHE A 416 -19.31 14.64 4.64
N ASP A 417 -20.55 14.59 5.12
CA ASP A 417 -21.59 15.59 4.86
C ASP A 417 -21.15 16.98 5.33
N ARG A 418 -20.49 17.08 6.49
CA ARG A 418 -19.99 18.36 6.99
C ARG A 418 -18.88 18.97 6.14
N ASP A 419 -17.94 18.14 5.66
CA ASP A 419 -16.69 18.63 5.09
C ASP A 419 -16.69 18.69 3.54
N VAL A 420 -17.68 18.07 2.87
CA VAL A 420 -17.76 18.01 1.41
C VAL A 420 -18.30 19.29 0.75
N ASP A 421 -17.80 19.63 -0.44
CA ASP A 421 -18.36 20.72 -1.25
C ASP A 421 -19.68 20.30 -1.92
N LYS A 422 -20.79 20.91 -1.49
CA LYS A 422 -22.15 20.60 -1.98
C LYS A 422 -22.38 20.95 -3.46
N ASN A 423 -21.55 21.81 -4.06
CA ASN A 423 -21.70 22.22 -5.45
C ASN A 423 -20.96 21.31 -6.43
N THR A 424 -20.12 20.40 -5.93
CA THR A 424 -19.32 19.49 -6.75
C THR A 424 -20.15 18.30 -7.20
N TRP A 425 -20.08 17.88 -8.46
CA TRP A 425 -20.81 16.69 -8.89
C TRP A 425 -19.90 15.46 -9.05
N THR A 426 -20.49 14.29 -8.83
CA THR A 426 -19.89 12.99 -9.14
C THR A 426 -20.85 12.19 -10.00
N LYS A 427 -20.36 11.60 -11.09
CA LYS A 427 -21.15 10.76 -12.00
C LYS A 427 -20.47 9.41 -12.15
N ILE A 428 -21.19 8.34 -11.85
CA ILE A 428 -20.66 6.98 -11.93
C ILE A 428 -21.35 6.24 -13.09
N ILE A 429 -20.55 5.60 -13.92
CA ILE A 429 -20.96 4.95 -15.16
C ILE A 429 -20.74 3.45 -15.01
N TYR A 430 -21.81 2.67 -15.19
CA TYR A 430 -21.70 1.24 -15.42
C TYR A 430 -21.19 0.99 -16.83
N GLY A 431 -19.93 0.59 -16.97
CA GLY A 431 -19.31 0.52 -18.29
C GLY A 431 -17.92 -0.10 -18.31
N ASP A 432 -17.55 -0.56 -19.51
CA ASP A 432 -16.22 -1.08 -19.84
C ASP A 432 -15.33 0.06 -20.30
N SER A 433 -14.24 0.32 -19.58
CA SER A 433 -13.31 1.42 -19.86
C SER A 433 -12.50 1.23 -21.14
N SER A 434 -12.49 0.03 -21.74
CA SER A 434 -11.89 -0.21 -23.06
C SER A 434 -12.80 0.28 -24.21
N LYS A 435 -14.09 0.52 -23.92
CA LYS A 435 -15.11 0.91 -24.90
C LYS A 435 -15.43 2.41 -24.82
N HIS A 436 -16.16 2.90 -25.83
CA HIS A 436 -16.67 4.26 -25.80
C HIS A 436 -17.72 4.41 -24.70
N ASN A 437 -17.63 5.51 -23.96
CA ASN A 437 -18.52 5.86 -22.85
C ASN A 437 -19.11 7.25 -23.08
N ILE A 438 -20.09 7.66 -22.27
CA ILE A 438 -20.79 8.95 -22.38
C ILE A 438 -19.92 10.21 -22.15
N ILE A 439 -18.63 10.03 -21.83
CA ILE A 439 -17.69 11.13 -21.56
C ILE A 439 -17.22 11.72 -22.88
N LYS A 440 -17.36 13.04 -23.02
CA LYS A 440 -16.95 13.79 -24.22
C LYS A 440 -15.43 13.70 -24.43
N THR A 441 -15.01 13.77 -25.69
CA THR A 441 -13.59 13.86 -26.03
C THR A 441 -13.00 15.17 -25.50
N ASN A 442 -11.74 15.15 -25.09
CA ASN A 442 -11.02 16.31 -24.55
C ASN A 442 -11.79 17.08 -23.45
N SER A 443 -12.54 16.40 -22.58
CA SER A 443 -13.31 17.05 -21.51
C SER A 443 -12.72 16.88 -20.12
N ILE A 444 -11.79 15.94 -19.91
CA ILE A 444 -11.22 15.59 -18.61
C ILE A 444 -9.90 16.33 -18.38
N ASP A 445 -9.75 16.95 -17.21
CA ASP A 445 -8.57 17.72 -16.78
C ASP A 445 -7.48 16.85 -16.14
N PHE A 446 -7.85 15.71 -15.55
CA PHE A 446 -6.91 14.77 -14.96
C PHE A 446 -7.55 13.37 -14.84
N ILE A 447 -6.79 12.32 -15.18
CA ILE A 447 -7.22 10.94 -14.95
C ILE A 447 -6.36 10.33 -13.84
N LEU A 448 -7.01 9.77 -12.83
CA LEU A 448 -6.37 9.04 -11.74
C LEU A 448 -7.04 7.68 -11.64
N THR A 449 -6.27 6.60 -11.74
CA THR A 449 -6.84 5.26 -11.64
C THR A 449 -5.86 4.22 -11.11
N SER A 450 -6.40 3.05 -10.80
CA SER A 450 -5.66 1.83 -10.55
C SER A 450 -6.33 0.69 -11.32
N PRO A 451 -5.73 0.17 -12.40
CA PRO A 451 -6.26 -0.98 -13.12
C PRO A 451 -6.50 -2.16 -12.17
N PRO A 452 -7.56 -2.96 -12.38
CA PRO A 452 -7.73 -4.19 -11.63
C PRO A 452 -6.56 -5.13 -11.93
N TYR A 453 -6.15 -5.93 -10.94
CA TYR A 453 -5.15 -6.95 -11.18
C TYR A 453 -5.70 -7.98 -12.18
N GLY A 454 -5.05 -8.08 -13.34
CA GLY A 454 -5.49 -8.80 -14.54
C GLY A 454 -5.56 -10.31 -14.48
N ASP A 455 -5.88 -10.88 -13.32
CA ASP A 455 -6.32 -12.27 -13.21
C ASP A 455 -7.06 -12.52 -11.90
N SER A 456 -8.38 -12.57 -11.98
CA SER A 456 -9.27 -12.91 -10.88
C SER A 456 -9.01 -14.31 -10.32
N ARG A 457 -8.41 -15.23 -11.08
CA ARG A 457 -8.14 -16.60 -10.64
C ARG A 457 -6.96 -16.70 -9.67
N THR A 458 -5.91 -15.91 -9.84
CA THR A 458 -4.68 -16.02 -9.01
C THR A 458 -4.39 -14.83 -8.09
N THR A 459 -4.93 -13.63 -8.37
CA THR A 459 -4.58 -12.41 -7.61
C THR A 459 -5.72 -11.92 -6.72
N VAL A 460 -6.71 -11.24 -7.29
CA VAL A 460 -7.84 -10.64 -6.56
C VAL A 460 -9.13 -10.99 -7.27
N ALA A 461 -9.97 -11.81 -6.63
CA ALA A 461 -11.25 -12.23 -7.18
C ALA A 461 -12.35 -11.21 -6.81
N TYR A 462 -12.44 -10.12 -7.57
CA TYR A 462 -13.40 -9.03 -7.34
C TYR A 462 -14.85 -9.51 -7.41
N GLY A 463 -15.20 -10.34 -8.38
CA GLY A 463 -16.51 -10.95 -8.53
C GLY A 463 -16.84 -11.88 -7.37
N GLN A 464 -15.92 -12.80 -7.02
CA GLN A 464 -16.10 -13.68 -5.85
C GLN A 464 -16.30 -12.91 -4.54
N PHE A 465 -15.52 -11.84 -4.31
CA PHE A 465 -15.67 -10.97 -3.16
C PHE A 465 -17.07 -10.35 -3.09
N SER A 466 -17.55 -9.88 -4.25
CA SER A 466 -18.80 -9.13 -4.38
C SER A 466 -20.04 -10.02 -4.36
N ARG A 467 -19.89 -11.32 -4.64
CA ARG A 467 -20.99 -12.23 -4.96
C ARG A 467 -22.10 -12.28 -3.91
N LEU A 468 -21.77 -12.62 -2.66
CA LEU A 468 -22.80 -12.77 -1.61
C LEU A 468 -23.50 -11.45 -1.33
N SER A 469 -22.74 -10.37 -1.20
CA SER A 469 -23.28 -9.03 -1.02
C SER A 469 -24.24 -8.65 -2.14
N ALA A 470 -23.83 -8.81 -3.40
CA ALA A 470 -24.63 -8.44 -4.55
C ALA A 470 -25.89 -9.29 -4.73
N GLN A 471 -25.83 -10.59 -4.38
CA GLN A 471 -26.98 -11.48 -4.33
C GLN A 471 -28.03 -11.05 -3.29
N TRP A 472 -27.58 -10.43 -2.18
CA TRP A 472 -28.47 -9.97 -1.12
C TRP A 472 -29.06 -8.58 -1.38
N VAL A 473 -28.36 -7.69 -2.08
CA VAL A 473 -28.82 -6.30 -2.34
C VAL A 473 -29.53 -6.08 -3.68
N ASP A 474 -29.92 -7.15 -4.39
CA ASP A 474 -30.71 -7.12 -5.63
C ASP A 474 -30.07 -6.30 -6.78
N LEU A 475 -28.74 -6.36 -6.91
CA LEU A 475 -28.02 -5.66 -7.98
C LEU A 475 -28.12 -6.34 -9.36
N TYR A 476 -28.80 -7.48 -9.43
CA TYR A 476 -29.02 -8.24 -10.65
C TYR A 476 -30.47 -8.71 -10.69
N GLU A 477 -31.09 -8.70 -11.87
CA GLU A 477 -32.40 -9.31 -12.08
C GLU A 477 -32.39 -10.79 -11.68
N ASN A 478 -31.35 -11.51 -12.10
CA ASN A 478 -31.03 -12.85 -11.62
C ASN A 478 -29.80 -12.79 -10.69
N PRO A 479 -29.97 -13.02 -9.37
CA PRO A 479 -28.86 -13.00 -8.40
C PRO A 479 -27.69 -13.93 -8.77
N ASN A 480 -27.93 -14.99 -9.54
CA ASN A 480 -26.88 -15.93 -9.94
C ASN A 480 -25.89 -15.34 -10.95
N ASN A 481 -26.26 -14.27 -11.65
CA ASN A 481 -25.39 -13.55 -12.58
C ASN A 481 -24.24 -12.83 -11.87
N ALA A 482 -24.32 -12.62 -10.55
CA ALA A 482 -23.24 -12.04 -9.74
C ALA A 482 -21.92 -12.83 -9.81
N SER A 483 -21.98 -14.11 -10.22
CA SER A 483 -20.81 -14.96 -10.43
C SER A 483 -20.07 -14.71 -11.76
N GLY A 484 -20.70 -14.04 -12.73
CA GLY A 484 -20.18 -13.86 -14.09
C GLY A 484 -19.23 -12.68 -14.28
N VAL A 485 -19.25 -11.68 -13.39
CA VAL A 485 -18.51 -10.41 -13.54
C VAL A 485 -17.03 -10.63 -13.80
N ASP A 486 -16.41 -11.61 -13.13
CA ASP A 486 -14.97 -11.88 -13.26
C ASP A 486 -14.54 -12.23 -14.71
N ASN A 487 -15.46 -12.71 -15.55
CA ASN A 487 -15.20 -13.01 -16.96
C ASN A 487 -15.20 -11.76 -17.84
N ASP A 488 -15.88 -10.70 -17.41
CA ASP A 488 -16.03 -9.45 -18.17
C ASP A 488 -15.04 -8.38 -17.70
N LEU A 489 -14.44 -8.55 -16.52
CA LEU A 489 -13.33 -7.73 -16.05
C LEU A 489 -12.11 -7.81 -16.98
N LEU A 490 -11.27 -6.80 -16.89
CA LEU A 490 -10.04 -6.69 -17.65
C LEU A 490 -9.14 -7.93 -17.44
N GLY A 491 -8.87 -8.67 -18.53
CA GLY A 491 -8.12 -9.92 -18.50
C GLY A 491 -8.91 -11.17 -18.07
N GLY A 492 -10.24 -11.08 -17.92
CA GLY A 492 -11.09 -12.19 -17.47
C GLY A 492 -11.20 -13.36 -18.45
N LYS A 493 -11.00 -13.11 -19.76
CA LYS A 493 -11.01 -14.13 -20.82
C LYS A 493 -9.64 -14.20 -21.49
N ALA A 494 -9.01 -15.36 -21.45
CA ALA A 494 -7.69 -15.58 -22.06
C ALA A 494 -7.73 -15.37 -23.58
N THR A 495 -6.63 -14.87 -24.15
CA THR A 495 -6.45 -14.83 -25.60
C THR A 495 -6.25 -16.25 -26.15
N LYS A 496 -6.68 -16.49 -27.40
CA LYS A 496 -6.48 -17.79 -28.05
C LYS A 496 -5.03 -17.99 -28.52
N THR A 497 -4.34 -16.89 -28.83
CA THR A 497 -3.00 -16.86 -29.41
C THR A 497 -2.11 -15.85 -28.69
N LEU A 498 -0.80 -16.08 -28.71
CA LEU A 498 0.22 -15.13 -28.26
C LEU A 498 0.62 -14.11 -29.33
N ASN A 499 0.14 -14.25 -30.57
CA ASN A 499 0.39 -13.27 -31.62
C ASN A 499 -0.37 -11.97 -31.33
N HIS A 500 0.34 -10.84 -31.27
CA HIS A 500 -0.24 -9.53 -30.95
C HIS A 500 0.50 -8.37 -31.61
N THR A 501 -0.19 -7.22 -31.71
CA THR A 501 0.33 -5.98 -32.27
C THR A 501 0.82 -4.97 -31.22
N LEU A 502 0.71 -5.30 -29.91
CA LEU A 502 1.21 -4.43 -28.84
C LEU A 502 2.73 -4.23 -28.95
N ASP A 503 3.15 -2.98 -29.14
CA ASP A 503 4.54 -2.58 -29.30
C ASP A 503 5.16 -2.21 -27.94
N SER A 504 5.51 -3.23 -27.16
CA SER A 504 6.23 -3.09 -25.89
C SER A 504 7.29 -4.18 -25.78
N LYS A 505 8.55 -3.77 -25.66
CA LYS A 505 9.70 -4.68 -25.48
C LYS A 505 9.57 -5.41 -24.14
N TYR A 506 9.24 -4.67 -23.07
CA TYR A 506 9.08 -5.25 -21.74
C TYR A 506 7.97 -6.31 -21.68
N LEU A 507 6.86 -6.07 -22.39
CA LEU A 507 5.77 -7.03 -22.47
C LEU A 507 6.21 -8.28 -23.23
N LYS A 508 6.84 -8.11 -24.40
CA LYS A 508 7.30 -9.21 -25.25
C LYS A 508 8.31 -10.10 -24.51
N ASP A 509 9.27 -9.48 -23.81
CA ASP A 509 10.25 -10.20 -22.99
C ASP A 509 9.60 -10.96 -21.83
N SER A 510 8.63 -10.34 -21.16
CA SER A 510 7.88 -10.98 -20.06
C SER A 510 7.07 -12.17 -20.57
N LEU A 511 6.34 -12.00 -21.68
CA LEU A 511 5.53 -13.06 -22.30
C LEU A 511 6.40 -14.22 -22.75
N ASN A 512 7.55 -13.96 -23.38
CA ASN A 512 8.49 -14.99 -23.81
C ASN A 512 9.02 -15.82 -22.62
N LYS A 513 9.39 -15.16 -21.52
CA LYS A 513 9.85 -15.84 -20.30
C LYS A 513 8.74 -16.68 -19.67
N ILE A 514 7.52 -16.15 -19.60
CA ILE A 514 6.37 -16.86 -19.01
C ILE A 514 5.96 -18.02 -19.91
N ALA A 515 5.91 -17.85 -21.22
CA ALA A 515 5.47 -18.88 -22.17
C ALA A 515 6.38 -20.11 -22.16
N LYS A 516 7.69 -19.94 -21.88
CA LYS A 516 8.62 -21.06 -21.64
C LYS A 516 8.22 -21.94 -20.46
N ALA A 517 7.59 -21.36 -19.43
CA ALA A 517 7.14 -22.09 -18.24
C ALA A 517 5.66 -22.51 -18.32
N ASP A 518 4.80 -21.68 -18.91
CA ASP A 518 3.35 -21.89 -19.02
C ASP A 518 2.76 -20.97 -20.11
N GLU A 519 2.56 -21.52 -21.31
CA GLU A 519 2.00 -20.79 -22.46
C GLU A 519 0.57 -20.28 -22.19
N LYS A 520 -0.26 -21.09 -21.51
CA LYS A 520 -1.63 -20.70 -21.15
C LYS A 520 -1.60 -19.48 -20.25
N ARG A 521 -0.67 -19.45 -19.29
CA ARG A 521 -0.50 -18.29 -18.41
C ARG A 521 -0.01 -17.05 -19.15
N ALA A 522 0.87 -17.20 -20.14
CA ALA A 522 1.27 -16.09 -21.00
C ALA A 522 0.06 -15.50 -21.76
N LYS A 523 -0.88 -16.33 -22.23
CA LYS A 523 -2.12 -15.88 -22.89
C LYS A 523 -3.05 -15.09 -21.97
N ASP A 524 -3.13 -15.46 -20.69
CA ASP A 524 -3.85 -14.67 -19.67
C ASP A 524 -3.20 -13.29 -19.48
N VAL A 525 -1.86 -13.26 -19.38
CA VAL A 525 -1.10 -12.01 -19.23
C VAL A 525 -1.31 -11.10 -20.44
N LEU A 526 -1.23 -11.65 -21.65
CA LEU A 526 -1.44 -10.89 -22.87
C LEU A 526 -2.86 -10.31 -22.95
N SER A 527 -3.89 -11.09 -22.58
CA SER A 527 -5.29 -10.61 -22.57
C SER A 527 -5.46 -9.33 -21.75
N PHE A 528 -4.86 -9.31 -20.55
CA PHE A 528 -4.88 -8.13 -19.69
C PHE A 528 -4.27 -6.90 -20.37
N PHE A 529 -3.09 -7.04 -20.99
CA PHE A 529 -2.42 -5.90 -21.61
C PHE A 529 -3.09 -5.42 -22.90
N ILE A 530 -3.77 -6.30 -23.64
CA ILE A 530 -4.60 -5.89 -24.78
C ILE A 530 -5.73 -4.97 -24.31
N GLY A 531 -6.51 -5.41 -23.31
CA GLY A 531 -7.59 -4.59 -22.79
C GLY A 531 -7.07 -3.30 -22.13
N LEU A 532 -5.94 -3.37 -21.42
CA LEU A 532 -5.35 -2.19 -20.78
C LEU A 532 -4.92 -1.16 -21.82
N ASN A 533 -4.31 -1.59 -22.92
CA ASN A 533 -3.96 -0.73 -24.04
C ASN A 533 -5.20 -0.04 -24.65
N ASP A 534 -6.32 -0.74 -24.77
CA ASP A 534 -7.56 -0.14 -25.24
C ASP A 534 -8.14 0.86 -24.24
N CYS A 535 -8.05 0.59 -22.92
CA CYS A 535 -8.36 1.58 -21.89
C CYS A 535 -7.46 2.82 -21.97
N LEU A 536 -6.15 2.67 -22.21
CA LEU A 536 -5.22 3.78 -22.40
C LEU A 536 -5.62 4.64 -23.62
N LYS A 537 -6.06 4.01 -24.72
CA LYS A 537 -6.57 4.74 -25.90
C LYS A 537 -7.84 5.52 -25.60
N GLN A 538 -8.79 4.95 -24.85
CA GLN A 538 -10.00 5.69 -24.46
C GLN A 538 -9.67 6.83 -23.51
N ALA A 539 -8.77 6.60 -22.54
CA ALA A 539 -8.27 7.65 -21.64
C ALA A 539 -7.63 8.80 -22.42
N TYR A 540 -6.82 8.49 -23.43
CA TYR A 540 -6.22 9.51 -24.32
C TYR A 540 -7.29 10.35 -25.02
N LYS A 541 -8.40 9.76 -25.48
CA LYS A 541 -9.47 10.48 -26.19
C LYS A 541 -10.20 11.46 -25.28
N ILE A 542 -10.48 11.09 -24.03
CA ILE A 542 -11.26 11.93 -23.10
C ILE A 542 -10.41 12.99 -22.39
N LEU A 543 -9.10 12.74 -22.21
CA LEU A 543 -8.19 13.67 -21.55
C LEU A 543 -7.91 14.90 -22.44
N LYS A 544 -7.91 16.10 -21.87
CA LYS A 544 -7.49 17.33 -22.55
C LYS A 544 -5.98 17.29 -22.90
N SER A 545 -5.57 18.02 -23.94
CA SER A 545 -4.13 18.13 -24.28
C SER A 545 -3.35 18.78 -23.13
N LYS A 546 -2.09 18.37 -22.96
CA LYS A 546 -1.17 18.83 -21.90
C LYS A 546 -1.62 18.52 -20.47
N LYS A 547 -2.62 17.64 -20.29
CA LYS A 547 -3.09 17.17 -19.00
C LYS A 547 -2.55 15.79 -18.65
N TYR A 548 -2.75 15.40 -17.40
CA TYR A 548 -2.08 14.26 -16.78
C TYR A 548 -2.98 13.03 -16.65
N PHE A 549 -2.35 11.86 -16.72
CA PHE A 549 -2.93 10.57 -16.42
C PHE A 549 -1.99 9.80 -15.48
N CYS A 550 -2.42 9.62 -14.23
CA CYS A 550 -1.69 8.84 -13.23
C CYS A 550 -2.31 7.45 -13.05
N LEU A 551 -1.46 6.42 -13.18
CA LEU A 551 -1.84 5.02 -12.93
C LEU A 551 -1.06 4.48 -11.74
N ILE A 552 -1.78 3.98 -10.73
CA ILE A 552 -1.19 3.27 -9.59
C ILE A 552 -1.21 1.78 -9.91
N VAL A 553 -0.04 1.13 -9.97
CA VAL A 553 0.09 -0.26 -10.40
C VAL A 553 1.11 -1.03 -9.58
N GLY A 554 0.84 -2.32 -9.38
CA GLY A 554 1.81 -3.27 -8.84
C GLY A 554 2.51 -4.07 -9.94
N ASN A 555 3.82 -4.28 -9.78
CA ASN A 555 4.60 -5.19 -10.63
C ASN A 555 4.46 -6.64 -10.15
N ARG A 556 3.53 -7.37 -10.77
CA ARG A 556 3.16 -8.72 -10.34
C ARG A 556 4.21 -9.77 -10.71
N LEU A 557 4.24 -10.85 -9.94
CA LEU A 557 5.02 -12.05 -10.24
C LEU A 557 4.10 -13.11 -10.86
N VAL A 558 4.47 -13.65 -12.02
CA VAL A 558 3.74 -14.72 -12.71
C VAL A 558 4.74 -15.78 -13.12
N LYS A 559 4.62 -17.01 -12.60
CA LYS A 559 5.57 -18.11 -12.86
C LYS A 559 7.03 -17.66 -12.66
N GLN A 560 7.29 -17.00 -11.52
CA GLN A 560 8.59 -16.40 -11.15
C GLN A 560 9.11 -15.29 -12.08
N VAL A 561 8.34 -14.87 -13.08
CA VAL A 561 8.66 -13.71 -13.93
C VAL A 561 7.99 -12.48 -13.35
N ARG A 562 8.79 -11.49 -12.90
CA ARG A 562 8.28 -10.20 -12.46
C ARG A 562 7.94 -9.37 -13.70
N ILE A 563 6.66 -9.05 -13.87
CA ILE A 563 6.16 -8.27 -14.98
C ILE A 563 6.31 -6.77 -14.61
N PRO A 564 7.12 -5.99 -15.35
CA PRO A 564 7.30 -4.57 -15.12
C PRO A 564 6.11 -3.78 -15.70
N THR A 565 4.93 -3.94 -15.09
CA THR A 565 3.67 -3.33 -15.53
C THR A 565 3.79 -1.82 -15.72
N ASP A 566 4.51 -1.15 -14.82
CA ASP A 566 4.79 0.28 -14.90
C ASP A 566 5.47 0.69 -16.22
N PHE A 567 6.55 0.01 -16.61
CA PHE A 567 7.27 0.28 -17.85
C PHE A 567 6.50 -0.16 -19.09
N ILE A 568 5.72 -1.24 -19.02
CA ILE A 568 4.83 -1.64 -20.12
C ILE A 568 3.78 -0.53 -20.37
N ILE A 569 3.20 0.03 -19.31
CA ILE A 569 2.25 1.15 -19.42
C ILE A 569 2.94 2.39 -20.03
N ALA A 570 4.18 2.69 -19.62
CA ALA A 570 4.94 3.80 -20.18
C ALA A 570 5.16 3.63 -21.70
N GLU A 571 5.62 2.45 -22.15
CA GLU A 571 5.83 2.17 -23.59
C GLU A 571 4.52 2.25 -24.39
N LEU A 572 3.46 1.61 -23.90
CA LEU A 572 2.15 1.63 -24.58
C LEU A 572 1.58 3.05 -24.63
N GLY A 573 1.72 3.81 -23.54
CA GLY A 573 1.29 5.20 -23.46
C GLY A 573 1.99 6.08 -24.50
N GLU A 574 3.32 5.94 -24.64
CA GLU A 574 4.08 6.68 -25.68
C GLU A 574 3.60 6.38 -27.09
N LYS A 575 3.31 5.12 -27.40
CA LYS A 575 2.80 4.70 -28.71
C LYS A 575 1.41 5.27 -29.01
N ILE A 576 0.62 5.56 -27.99
CA ILE A 576 -0.71 6.18 -28.11
C ILE A 576 -0.60 7.70 -28.27
N GLY A 577 0.50 8.32 -27.83
CA GLY A 577 0.71 9.77 -27.89
C GLY A 577 0.81 10.44 -26.51
N PHE A 578 1.07 9.69 -25.44
CA PHE A 578 1.48 10.27 -24.17
C PHE A 578 3.00 10.48 -24.11
N THR A 579 3.45 11.27 -23.16
CA THR A 579 4.84 11.31 -22.68
C THR A 579 4.87 10.74 -21.26
N CYS A 580 5.79 9.82 -20.97
CA CYS A 580 6.02 9.34 -19.61
C CYS A 580 6.91 10.35 -18.87
N GLU A 581 6.34 11.15 -17.96
CA GLU A 581 7.10 12.17 -17.22
C GLU A 581 7.79 11.60 -15.98
N ASP A 582 7.20 10.61 -15.32
CA ASP A 582 7.76 10.06 -14.08
C ASP A 582 7.25 8.63 -13.80
N VAL A 583 8.09 7.84 -13.13
CA VAL A 583 7.72 6.54 -12.55
C VAL A 583 8.34 6.46 -11.17
N PHE A 584 7.50 6.57 -10.13
CA PHE A 584 7.97 6.50 -8.75
C PHE A 584 7.33 5.38 -7.96
N VAL A 585 8.08 4.83 -7.02
CA VAL A 585 7.72 3.64 -6.25
C VAL A 585 7.56 4.01 -4.78
N ARG A 586 6.47 3.54 -4.18
CA ARG A 586 6.18 3.68 -2.74
C ARG A 586 6.04 2.32 -2.09
N ASN A 587 6.23 2.25 -0.78
CA ASN A 587 5.85 1.07 -0.01
C ASN A 587 4.36 1.11 0.34
N ILE A 588 3.78 -0.07 0.57
CA ILE A 588 2.41 -0.22 1.05
C ILE A 588 2.44 -0.62 2.53
N PRO A 589 2.39 0.34 3.49
CA PRO A 589 2.34 0.00 4.91
C PRO A 589 1.00 -0.63 5.28
N GLY A 590 1.01 -1.71 6.08
CA GLY A 590 -0.20 -2.30 6.65
C GLY A 590 -1.10 -3.03 5.64
N LYS A 591 -0.55 -4.06 4.98
CA LYS A 591 -1.23 -4.85 3.94
C LYS A 591 -2.41 -5.66 4.48
N ARG A 592 -3.52 -5.70 3.73
CA ARG A 592 -4.63 -6.66 3.93
C ARG A 592 -4.51 -7.95 3.09
N MET A 593 -3.70 -7.92 2.03
CA MET A 593 -3.35 -9.12 1.26
C MET A 593 -2.39 -10.02 2.05
N PRO A 594 -2.45 -11.35 1.89
CA PRO A 594 -1.51 -12.27 2.54
C PRO A 594 -0.07 -11.90 2.21
N ILE A 595 0.83 -11.90 3.21
CA ILE A 595 2.27 -11.59 3.03
C ILE A 595 2.91 -12.54 2.00
N LYS A 596 2.40 -13.78 1.94
CA LYS A 596 2.78 -14.76 0.94
C LYS A 596 1.54 -15.31 0.20
N ASN A 597 1.62 -15.46 -1.11
CA ASN A 597 0.61 -16.15 -1.92
C ASN A 597 1.31 -17.24 -2.74
N SER A 598 0.60 -18.26 -3.21
CA SER A 598 1.19 -19.27 -4.10
C SER A 598 0.90 -18.89 -5.56
N PRO A 599 1.84 -18.25 -6.29
CA PRO A 599 1.63 -17.91 -7.69
C PRO A 599 1.53 -19.14 -8.60
N THR A 600 1.85 -20.33 -8.10
CA THR A 600 1.86 -21.59 -8.85
C THR A 600 0.64 -22.49 -8.58
N ASN A 601 -0.28 -22.11 -7.68
CA ASN A 601 -1.38 -22.97 -7.18
C ASN A 601 -0.90 -24.30 -6.56
N ILE A 602 0.37 -24.41 -6.17
CA ILE A 602 0.94 -25.59 -5.50
C ILE A 602 0.90 -25.35 -3.99
N VAL A 603 0.22 -26.24 -3.27
CA VAL A 603 0.13 -26.18 -1.80
C VAL A 603 1.55 -26.25 -1.21
N GLY A 604 1.94 -25.23 -0.43
CA GLY A 604 3.25 -25.15 0.24
C GLY A 604 4.29 -24.25 -0.46
N ALA A 605 4.12 -23.92 -1.74
CA ALA A 605 4.99 -22.97 -2.44
C ALA A 605 4.48 -21.53 -2.22
N LEU A 606 4.87 -20.91 -1.10
CA LEU A 606 4.45 -19.57 -0.69
C LEU A 606 5.52 -18.52 -1.03
N GLU A 607 5.18 -17.52 -1.86
CA GLU A 607 6.09 -16.43 -2.27
C GLU A 607 5.56 -15.06 -1.85
N GLU A 608 6.46 -14.10 -1.59
CA GLU A 608 6.11 -12.75 -1.14
C GLU A 608 5.19 -12.01 -2.13
N THR A 609 4.10 -11.44 -1.61
CA THR A 609 3.21 -10.57 -2.39
C THR A 609 3.81 -9.17 -2.54
N MET A 610 3.42 -8.41 -3.58
CA MET A 610 3.95 -7.06 -3.87
C MET A 610 3.88 -6.11 -2.66
N ASN A 611 5.01 -5.72 -2.07
CA ASN A 611 5.11 -4.79 -0.94
C ASN A 611 5.31 -3.33 -1.37
N LYS A 612 5.38 -3.12 -2.69
CA LYS A 612 5.56 -1.84 -3.35
C LYS A 612 4.55 -1.69 -4.48
N GLU A 613 4.17 -0.47 -4.75
CA GLU A 613 3.43 -0.09 -5.96
C GLU A 613 4.12 1.09 -6.64
N SER A 614 3.98 1.16 -7.95
CA SER A 614 4.48 2.24 -8.79
C SER A 614 3.34 3.18 -9.14
N VAL A 615 3.64 4.47 -9.20
CA VAL A 615 2.79 5.48 -9.83
C VAL A 615 3.45 5.86 -11.14
N VAL A 616 2.74 5.60 -12.25
CA VAL A 616 3.16 6.00 -13.59
C VAL A 616 2.46 7.32 -13.93
N VAL A 617 3.25 8.35 -14.24
CA VAL A 617 2.76 9.69 -14.58
C VAL A 617 2.91 9.89 -16.08
N LEU A 618 1.78 9.87 -16.78
CA LEU A 618 1.70 10.15 -18.21
C LEU A 618 1.14 11.56 -18.44
N ARG A 619 1.61 12.24 -19.47
CA ARG A 619 1.06 13.51 -19.95
C ARG A 619 0.63 13.38 -21.40
N LYS A 620 -0.56 13.85 -21.74
CA LYS A 620 -1.02 13.88 -23.13
C LYS A 620 -0.30 14.99 -23.90
N ASN A 621 0.23 14.65 -25.08
CA ASN A 621 0.96 15.57 -25.94
C ASN A 621 0.14 16.79 -26.40
#